data_AF-N8YIB7-F1
#
_entry.id   AF-N8YIB7-F1
#
_cell.length_a   1.000
_cell.length_b   1.000
_cell.length_c   1.000
_cell.angle_alpha   90.00
_cell.angle_beta   90.00
_cell.angle_gamma   90.00
#
_symmetry.space_group_name_H-M   'P 1'
#
loop_
_entity.id
_entity.type
_entity.pdbx_description
1 polymer ?
#
loop_
_entity_poly.entity_id
_entity_poly.type
_entity_poly.pdbx_seq_one_letter_code
_entity_poly.pdbx_strand_id
1 'polypeptide(L)'
;MAHAPIWVACLMVPLCVTACSKKDNHVYIPDEAEALSERIQIQSNPVPVLVTAEQLQPLAPTDEVDDGTLEGFHQQLTDKQQQADWQALRQQLKLKPDQIVWLGSQRRRFKEDFNPVDLRKAEAYPQANQLMINYFRRLKSPNSIEAQGELETTADYQQRLESAQQQHQQLTGKLKVDLSHLELALNVLHAPVCFNADDQDAYNAIEYDADHETLSLRTSIPYVIEKEVLAQAYNPNFGGQQVEVLKVELHYPLDQAKRNLADLKRGTCLGYLLQLDAGQRLTVKQLILSAYSSDTAIPQPVVYRFQPQQLRYDLYQEQQEVTRSDDGTRDYHPKPRQLLHSTDIPIPQQINYRFGLVNTPVETQGASDE
;
A
#
# COMPACT_ATOMS: atom_id res chain seq x y z
N MET A 1 -14.36 93.65 -2.81
CA MET A 1 -14.58 92.82 -4.02
C MET A 1 -13.81 91.53 -3.80
N ALA A 2 -14.32 90.31 -3.88
CA ALA A 2 -15.64 89.80 -4.25
C ALA A 2 -15.81 88.39 -3.61
N HIS A 3 -17.07 88.09 -3.26
CA HIS A 3 -17.79 86.81 -3.28
C HIS A 3 -17.05 85.45 -3.27
N ALA A 4 -17.26 84.70 -2.17
CA ALA A 4 -18.06 83.46 -2.04
C ALA A 4 -17.78 82.20 -2.92
N PRO A 5 -18.11 80.99 -2.40
CA PRO A 5 -17.56 79.68 -2.75
C PRO A 5 -18.53 78.82 -3.61
N ILE A 6 -18.18 77.56 -3.94
CA ILE A 6 -19.11 76.41 -4.00
C ILE A 6 -18.31 75.09 -4.02
N TRP A 7 -18.72 74.21 -3.11
CA TRP A 7 -18.43 72.79 -3.01
C TRP A 7 -19.12 71.98 -4.12
N VAL A 8 -18.47 70.94 -4.65
CA VAL A 8 -19.15 69.67 -4.98
C VAL A 8 -18.26 68.52 -4.52
N ALA A 9 -18.86 67.69 -3.68
CA ALA A 9 -18.28 66.51 -3.06
C ALA A 9 -18.48 65.24 -3.92
N CYS A 10 -17.73 64.21 -3.53
CA CYS A 10 -18.00 62.78 -3.71
C CYS A 10 -17.85 62.19 -5.13
N LEU A 11 -16.80 61.40 -5.32
CA LEU A 11 -16.95 59.94 -5.31
C LEU A 11 -15.58 59.26 -5.20
N MET A 12 -15.45 58.52 -4.09
CA MET A 12 -14.48 57.45 -3.89
C MET A 12 -14.52 56.48 -5.07
N VAL A 13 -13.39 56.30 -5.76
CA VAL A 13 -13.08 55.05 -6.45
C VAL A 13 -11.68 54.65 -5.99
N PRO A 14 -11.54 53.47 -5.36
CA PRO A 14 -10.32 53.07 -4.68
C PRO A 14 -9.24 52.73 -5.70
N LEU A 15 -8.01 52.97 -5.26
CA LEU A 15 -6.78 52.38 -5.78
C LEU A 15 -7.04 50.94 -6.24
N CYS A 16 -7.07 50.72 -7.55
CA CYS A 16 -6.89 49.39 -8.13
C CYS A 16 -5.43 49.00 -7.91
N VAL A 17 -5.12 48.64 -6.67
CA VAL A 17 -4.09 47.65 -6.37
C VAL A 17 -4.62 46.37 -6.99
N THR A 18 -4.28 46.13 -8.26
CA THR A 18 -4.28 44.77 -8.78
C THR A 18 -3.19 44.05 -8.02
N ALA A 19 -3.54 43.55 -6.84
CA ALA A 19 -2.87 42.43 -6.23
C ALA A 19 -2.95 41.30 -7.24
N CYS A 20 -1.91 41.17 -8.06
CA CYS A 20 -1.64 39.93 -8.77
C CYS A 20 -1.56 38.86 -7.69
N SER A 21 -2.58 38.01 -7.71
CA SER A 21 -2.68 36.73 -7.02
C SER A 21 -1.30 36.19 -6.63
N LYS A 22 -0.95 36.29 -5.35
CA LYS A 22 -0.02 35.36 -4.74
C LYS A 22 -0.70 33.99 -4.83
N LYS A 23 -0.37 33.23 -5.87
CA LYS A 23 -0.36 31.78 -5.73
C LYS A 23 0.68 31.50 -4.63
N ASP A 24 0.22 31.10 -3.47
CA ASP A 24 1.06 30.42 -2.48
C ASP A 24 1.57 29.13 -3.13
N ASN A 25 2.66 29.25 -3.89
CA ASN A 25 3.46 28.12 -4.32
C ASN A 25 4.37 27.75 -3.16
N HIS A 26 3.80 27.18 -2.09
CA HIS A 26 4.60 26.51 -1.10
C HIS A 26 5.22 25.27 -1.75
N VAL A 27 6.49 25.37 -2.11
CA VAL A 27 7.28 24.27 -2.65
C VAL A 27 8.17 23.70 -1.55
N TYR A 28 8.09 22.39 -1.44
CA TYR A 28 8.77 21.57 -0.46
C TYR A 28 10.27 21.50 -0.76
N ILE A 29 11.09 21.91 0.20
CA ILE A 29 12.55 21.76 0.19
C ILE A 29 12.88 20.54 1.05
N PRO A 30 13.49 19.48 0.49
CA PRO A 30 13.90 18.33 1.30
C PRO A 30 15.02 18.71 2.26
N ASP A 31 14.91 18.28 3.51
CA ASP A 31 15.96 18.39 4.52
C ASP A 31 17.10 17.36 4.32
N GLU A 32 18.17 17.44 5.11
CA GLU A 32 19.30 16.52 5.01
C GLU A 32 18.91 15.05 5.24
N ALA A 33 17.97 14.78 6.15
CA ALA A 33 17.50 13.40 6.40
C ALA A 33 16.70 12.87 5.20
N GLU A 34 15.98 13.77 4.52
CA GLU A 34 15.19 13.46 3.35
C GLU A 34 16.03 13.24 2.09
N ALA A 35 17.17 13.95 2.00
CA ALA A 35 18.09 13.97 0.88
C ALA A 35 19.10 12.79 0.83
N LEU A 36 19.24 12.01 1.90
CA LEU A 36 20.30 11.01 2.00
C LEU A 36 19.93 9.60 1.52
N SER A 37 18.67 9.32 1.15
CA SER A 37 18.22 7.96 0.72
C SER A 37 18.40 6.86 1.81
N GLU A 38 18.95 7.18 2.98
CA GLU A 38 19.29 6.22 4.06
C GLU A 38 18.12 5.90 5.01
N ARG A 39 16.88 5.91 4.51
CA ARG A 39 15.71 5.96 5.40
C ARG A 39 15.37 4.63 6.10
N ILE A 40 15.97 3.52 5.64
CA ILE A 40 16.07 2.28 6.42
C ILE A 40 17.56 1.92 6.53
N GLN A 41 18.21 2.34 7.61
CA GLN A 41 19.60 1.97 7.86
C GLN A 41 19.72 0.46 8.14
N ILE A 42 20.17 -0.29 7.14
CA ILE A 42 20.49 -1.73 7.29
C ILE A 42 21.94 -1.83 7.81
N GLN A 43 22.09 -2.17 9.09
CA GLN A 43 23.34 -2.09 9.86
C GLN A 43 24.50 -3.04 9.42
N SER A 44 24.50 -3.62 8.22
CA SER A 44 25.59 -4.56 7.88
C SER A 44 25.93 -4.77 6.42
N ASN A 45 25.10 -4.37 5.45
CA ASN A 45 25.41 -4.58 4.03
C ASN A 45 24.65 -3.57 3.15
N PRO A 46 25.24 -3.13 2.03
CA PRO A 46 24.57 -2.22 1.11
C PRO A 46 23.34 -2.90 0.48
N VAL A 47 22.21 -2.19 0.53
CA VAL A 47 20.96 -2.58 -0.14
C VAL A 47 21.16 -2.52 -1.66
N PRO A 48 20.62 -3.47 -2.45
CA PRO A 48 20.70 -3.42 -3.90
C PRO A 48 20.11 -2.11 -4.46
N VAL A 49 20.91 -1.42 -5.27
CA VAL A 49 20.49 -0.19 -5.97
C VAL A 49 19.73 -0.58 -7.24
N LEU A 50 18.53 -0.01 -7.41
CA LEU A 50 17.66 -0.23 -8.56
C LEU A 50 17.84 0.87 -9.62
N VAL A 51 17.98 2.13 -9.19
CA VAL A 51 18.27 3.27 -10.05
C VAL A 51 19.40 4.08 -9.42
N THR A 52 20.49 4.24 -10.16
CA THR A 52 21.64 5.04 -9.72
C THR A 52 21.32 6.53 -9.70
N ALA A 53 22.12 7.31 -8.98
CA ALA A 53 21.91 8.75 -8.90
C ALA A 53 22.08 9.42 -10.26
N GLU A 54 23.00 8.95 -11.10
CA GLU A 54 23.29 9.49 -12.42
C GLU A 54 22.15 9.26 -13.41
N GLN A 55 21.45 8.13 -13.27
CA GLN A 55 20.30 7.74 -14.09
C GLN A 55 19.04 8.54 -13.74
N LEU A 56 18.90 8.96 -12.49
CA LEU A 56 17.69 9.59 -12.00
C LEU A 56 17.66 11.09 -12.34
N GLN A 57 16.89 11.43 -13.38
CA GLN A 57 16.71 12.82 -13.84
C GLN A 57 15.51 13.50 -13.15
N PRO A 58 15.54 14.83 -12.94
CA PRO A 58 14.41 15.59 -12.40
C PRO A 58 13.08 15.34 -13.13
N LEU A 59 11.94 15.60 -12.48
CA LEU A 59 10.64 15.61 -13.16
C LEU A 59 10.59 16.75 -14.17
N ALA A 60 10.10 16.46 -15.38
CA ALA A 60 9.83 17.47 -16.38
C ALA A 60 8.46 18.12 -16.11
N PRO A 61 8.23 19.38 -16.53
CA PRO A 61 6.92 20.05 -16.36
C PRO A 61 5.75 19.34 -17.05
N THR A 62 6.03 18.48 -18.03
CA THR A 62 5.04 17.70 -18.78
C THR A 62 4.75 16.33 -18.17
N ASP A 63 5.48 15.93 -17.12
CA ASP A 63 5.26 14.66 -16.46
C ASP A 63 4.00 14.74 -15.59
N GLU A 64 2.98 13.95 -15.92
CA GLU A 64 1.81 13.79 -15.07
C GLU A 64 2.14 12.87 -13.88
N VAL A 65 1.99 13.38 -12.66
CA VAL A 65 2.21 12.64 -11.41
C VAL A 65 1.05 12.86 -10.45
N ASP A 66 0.74 11.83 -9.68
CA ASP A 66 -0.25 11.92 -8.60
C ASP A 66 0.42 12.46 -7.33
N ASP A 67 0.25 13.76 -7.08
CA ASP A 67 0.81 14.44 -5.91
C ASP A 67 0.28 13.90 -4.58
N GLY A 68 -0.97 13.39 -4.54
CA GLY A 68 -1.54 12.83 -3.33
C GLY A 68 -0.86 11.53 -2.93
N THR A 69 -0.63 10.64 -3.90
CA THR A 69 0.10 9.39 -3.67
C THR A 69 1.57 9.64 -3.34
N LEU A 70 2.21 10.64 -3.97
CA LEU A 70 3.58 11.04 -3.64
C LEU A 70 3.71 11.56 -2.21
N GLU A 71 2.73 12.34 -1.73
CA GLU A 71 2.70 12.86 -0.36
C GLU A 71 2.48 11.74 0.66
N GLY A 72 1.60 10.76 0.37
CA GLY A 72 1.44 9.59 1.23
C GLY A 72 2.73 8.78 1.36
N PHE A 73 3.46 8.59 0.25
CA PHE A 73 4.76 7.93 0.26
C PHE A 73 5.82 8.74 1.02
N HIS A 74 5.80 10.07 0.87
CA HIS A 74 6.67 10.97 1.60
C HIS A 74 6.52 10.82 3.12
N GLN A 75 5.27 10.84 3.61
CA GLN A 75 4.96 10.71 5.03
C GLN A 75 5.46 9.39 5.61
N GLN A 76 5.26 8.28 4.89
CA GLN A 76 5.78 6.98 5.33
C GLN A 76 7.31 6.95 5.35
N LEU A 77 7.96 7.63 4.40
CA LEU A 77 9.41 7.75 4.37
C LEU A 77 9.97 8.65 5.49
N THR A 78 9.21 9.57 6.07
CA THR A 78 9.69 10.48 7.14
C THR A 78 9.20 10.15 8.54
N ASP A 79 8.18 9.29 8.65
CA ASP A 79 7.65 8.84 9.94
C ASP A 79 8.67 7.94 10.66
N LYS A 80 9.32 8.50 11.68
CA LYS A 80 10.34 7.82 12.49
C LYS A 80 9.79 6.60 13.23
N GLN A 81 8.52 6.61 13.63
CA GLN A 81 7.93 5.47 14.32
C GLN A 81 7.73 4.32 13.33
N GLN A 82 7.18 4.61 12.14
CA GLN A 82 7.04 3.60 11.09
C GLN A 82 8.39 3.04 10.63
N GLN A 83 9.42 3.88 10.49
CA GLN A 83 10.77 3.41 10.17
C GLN A 83 11.30 2.44 11.23
N ALA A 84 11.12 2.76 12.52
CA ALA A 84 11.54 1.89 13.62
C ALA A 84 10.77 0.56 13.61
N ASP A 85 9.46 0.60 13.37
CA ASP A 85 8.61 -0.59 13.29
C ASP A 85 9.01 -1.49 12.10
N TRP A 86 9.25 -0.90 10.91
CA TRP A 86 9.78 -1.64 9.75
C TRP A 86 11.15 -2.25 10.05
N GLN A 87 12.05 -1.51 10.71
CA GLN A 87 13.36 -2.03 11.09
C GLN A 87 13.25 -3.19 12.08
N ALA A 88 12.38 -3.08 13.08
CA ALA A 88 12.11 -4.14 14.05
C ALA A 88 11.55 -5.39 13.37
N LEU A 89 10.62 -5.23 12.43
CA LEU A 89 10.08 -6.32 11.63
C LEU A 89 11.16 -7.00 10.78
N ARG A 90 12.00 -6.23 10.09
CA ARG A 90 13.13 -6.76 9.30
C ARG A 90 14.11 -7.55 10.18
N GLN A 91 14.40 -7.07 11.39
CA GLN A 91 15.25 -7.77 12.37
C GLN A 91 14.60 -9.06 12.88
N GLN A 92 13.32 -9.02 13.25
CA GLN A 92 12.55 -10.21 13.63
C GLN A 92 12.57 -11.25 12.51
N LEU A 93 12.44 -10.79 11.27
CA LEU A 93 12.43 -11.64 10.10
C LEU A 93 13.82 -12.15 9.69
N LYS A 94 14.90 -11.55 10.24
CA LYS A 94 16.29 -11.79 9.83
C LYS A 94 16.47 -11.63 8.32
N LEU A 95 15.86 -10.59 7.74
CA LEU A 95 15.90 -10.37 6.30
C LEU A 95 17.32 -10.06 5.83
N LYS A 96 17.68 -10.64 4.68
CA LYS A 96 18.90 -10.27 3.96
C LYS A 96 18.71 -8.92 3.25
N PRO A 97 19.80 -8.25 2.84
CA PRO A 97 19.73 -6.97 2.12
C PRO A 97 18.97 -7.06 0.78
N ASP A 98 18.97 -8.22 0.14
CA ASP A 98 18.26 -8.51 -1.12
C ASP A 98 16.81 -8.99 -0.90
N GLN A 99 16.30 -8.90 0.35
CA GLN A 99 14.97 -9.34 0.72
C GLN A 99 14.11 -8.18 1.25
N ILE A 100 12.82 -8.24 0.89
CA ILE A 100 11.79 -7.30 1.33
C ILE A 100 10.55 -8.05 1.79
N VAL A 101 9.74 -7.38 2.59
CA VAL A 101 8.43 -7.86 3.03
C VAL A 101 7.32 -6.97 2.48
N TRP A 102 6.30 -7.60 1.90
CA TRP A 102 5.08 -6.92 1.48
C TRP A 102 3.90 -7.41 2.32
N LEU A 103 3.42 -6.52 3.20
CA LEU A 103 2.31 -6.75 4.14
C LEU A 103 1.16 -5.77 3.92
N GLY A 104 1.45 -4.57 3.42
CA GLY A 104 0.54 -3.42 3.43
C GLY A 104 0.66 -2.61 4.73
N SER A 105 0.59 -1.27 4.62
CA SER A 105 0.62 -0.32 5.74
C SER A 105 -0.57 0.62 5.79
N GLN A 106 -1.50 0.54 4.83
CA GLN A 106 -2.70 1.37 4.89
C GLN A 106 -3.60 0.97 6.06
N ARG A 107 -4.28 1.97 6.64
CA ARG A 107 -5.21 1.73 7.74
C ARG A 107 -6.34 0.82 7.28
N ARG A 108 -6.51 -0.30 7.98
CA ARG A 108 -7.53 -1.31 7.69
C ARG A 108 -8.96 -0.73 7.75
N ARG A 109 -9.74 -0.94 6.69
CA ARG A 109 -11.20 -0.86 6.72
C ARG A 109 -11.80 -2.17 6.21
N PHE A 110 -12.15 -3.06 7.14
CA PHE A 110 -12.61 -4.42 6.86
C PHE A 110 -13.73 -4.54 5.81
N LYS A 111 -14.67 -3.60 5.80
CA LYS A 111 -15.83 -3.62 4.90
C LYS A 111 -15.59 -2.95 3.54
N GLU A 112 -14.55 -2.14 3.42
CA GLU A 112 -14.35 -1.23 2.27
C GLU A 112 -13.12 -1.63 1.43
N ASP A 113 -12.04 -2.11 2.07
CA ASP A 113 -10.71 -2.18 1.45
C ASP A 113 -10.18 -3.63 1.29
N PHE A 114 -11.03 -4.65 1.46
CA PHE A 114 -10.59 -6.04 1.49
C PHE A 114 -10.45 -6.67 0.08
N ASN A 115 -9.22 -6.76 -0.44
CA ASN A 115 -8.90 -7.52 -1.65
C ASN A 115 -7.63 -8.37 -1.45
N PRO A 116 -7.76 -9.65 -1.06
CA PRO A 116 -6.69 -10.32 -0.32
C PRO A 116 -5.60 -11.05 -1.12
N VAL A 117 -5.48 -10.88 -2.44
CA VAL A 117 -4.28 -11.36 -3.14
C VAL A 117 -3.87 -10.37 -4.22
N ASP A 118 -3.08 -9.38 -3.80
CA ASP A 118 -2.54 -8.34 -4.66
C ASP A 118 -1.33 -8.84 -5.50
N LEU A 119 -0.72 -9.99 -5.17
CA LEU A 119 0.29 -10.61 -6.05
C LEU A 119 -0.26 -10.95 -7.45
N ARG A 120 -1.57 -11.14 -7.60
CA ARG A 120 -2.21 -11.36 -8.91
C ARG A 120 -2.36 -10.07 -9.70
N LYS A 121 -2.38 -8.90 -9.03
CA LYS A 121 -2.49 -7.62 -9.72
C LYS A 121 -1.12 -7.30 -10.29
N ALA A 122 -0.94 -7.65 -11.57
CA ALA A 122 0.28 -7.35 -12.31
C ALA A 122 0.66 -5.86 -12.24
N GLU A 123 -0.30 -4.97 -11.98
CA GLU A 123 -0.10 -3.53 -11.86
C GLU A 123 0.50 -3.03 -10.53
N ALA A 124 0.46 -3.80 -9.45
CA ALA A 124 0.98 -3.38 -8.14
C ALA A 124 2.48 -3.04 -8.19
N TYR A 125 3.27 -3.92 -8.82
CA TYR A 125 4.73 -3.74 -8.92
C TYR A 125 5.13 -2.59 -9.83
N PRO A 126 4.56 -2.44 -11.04
CA PRO A 126 4.79 -1.27 -11.86
C PRO A 126 4.43 0.04 -11.17
N GLN A 127 3.30 0.09 -10.45
CA GLN A 127 2.85 1.27 -9.72
C GLN A 127 3.83 1.64 -8.59
N ALA A 128 4.25 0.66 -7.79
CA ALA A 128 5.25 0.88 -6.74
C ALA A 128 6.60 1.37 -7.30
N ASN A 129 7.05 0.79 -8.41
CA ASN A 129 8.28 1.21 -9.10
C ASN A 129 8.18 2.66 -9.60
N GLN A 130 7.06 3.02 -10.22
CA GLN A 130 6.82 4.38 -10.72
C GLN A 130 6.70 5.38 -9.58
N LEU A 131 6.00 5.02 -8.50
CA LEU A 131 5.84 5.85 -7.31
C LEU A 131 7.20 6.22 -6.70
N MET A 132 8.04 5.21 -6.41
CA MET A 132 9.35 5.48 -5.81
C MET A 132 10.22 6.33 -6.76
N ILE A 133 10.25 6.04 -8.06
CA ILE A 133 11.06 6.80 -9.02
C ILE A 133 10.57 8.24 -9.08
N ASN A 134 9.27 8.47 -9.29
CA ASN A 134 8.72 9.81 -9.41
C ASN A 134 8.90 10.63 -8.13
N TYR A 135 8.83 10.01 -6.96
CA TYR A 135 9.16 10.67 -5.69
C TYR A 135 10.59 11.19 -5.69
N PHE A 136 11.59 10.36 -6.00
CA PHE A 136 12.99 10.82 -6.01
C PHE A 136 13.29 11.79 -7.16
N ARG A 137 12.61 11.66 -8.31
CA ARG A 137 12.69 12.65 -9.39
C ARG A 137 12.12 14.01 -8.97
N ARG A 138 11.03 14.01 -8.19
CA ARG A 138 10.45 15.23 -7.59
C ARG A 138 11.42 15.90 -6.62
N LEU A 139 12.08 15.12 -5.77
CA LEU A 139 13.12 15.65 -4.88
C LEU A 139 14.29 16.27 -5.67
N LYS A 140 14.62 15.74 -6.85
CA LYS A 140 15.65 16.31 -7.73
C LYS A 140 15.19 17.54 -8.52
N SER A 141 13.90 17.78 -8.66
CA SER A 141 13.40 18.97 -9.33
C SER A 141 13.78 20.23 -8.53
N PRO A 142 14.39 21.24 -9.18
CA PRO A 142 14.83 22.45 -8.49
C PRO A 142 13.65 23.14 -7.80
N ASN A 143 13.87 23.56 -6.55
CA ASN A 143 12.88 24.30 -5.78
C ASN A 143 12.37 25.50 -6.58
N SER A 144 11.05 25.76 -6.56
CA SER A 144 10.56 27.03 -7.05
C SER A 144 11.03 28.11 -6.07
N ILE A 145 11.93 28.95 -6.53
CA ILE A 145 12.47 30.02 -5.70
C ILE A 145 11.48 31.18 -5.74
N GLU A 146 11.18 31.75 -4.58
CA GLU A 146 10.29 32.92 -4.48
C GLU A 146 10.76 34.00 -5.45
N ALA A 147 9.80 34.61 -6.14
CA ALA A 147 10.06 35.72 -7.04
C ALA A 147 10.86 36.83 -6.34
N GLN A 148 11.57 37.63 -7.15
CA GLN A 148 12.33 38.76 -6.63
C GLN A 148 11.46 39.62 -5.71
N GLY A 149 11.93 39.83 -4.47
CA GLY A 149 11.21 40.63 -3.49
C GLY A 149 11.15 42.11 -3.90
N GLU A 150 10.12 42.83 -3.44
CA GLU A 150 9.90 44.25 -3.79
C GLU A 150 11.07 45.18 -3.41
N LEU A 151 11.86 44.78 -2.41
CA LEU A 151 13.03 45.51 -1.91
C LEU A 151 14.36 44.80 -2.21
N GLU A 152 14.32 43.68 -2.92
CA GLU A 152 15.50 42.89 -3.27
C GLU A 152 16.14 43.42 -4.56
N THR A 153 17.45 43.64 -4.57
CA THR A 153 18.13 44.03 -5.81
C THR A 153 18.22 42.83 -6.78
N THR A 154 18.34 43.09 -8.09
CA THR A 154 18.49 42.00 -9.07
C THR A 154 19.76 41.18 -8.82
N ALA A 155 20.83 41.79 -8.31
CA ALA A 155 22.07 41.10 -7.97
C ALA A 155 21.88 40.17 -6.75
N ASP A 156 21.20 40.65 -5.71
CA ASP A 156 20.90 39.84 -4.52
C ASP A 156 19.98 38.66 -4.89
N TYR A 157 18.98 38.91 -5.74
CA TYR A 157 18.09 37.88 -6.27
C TYR A 157 18.85 36.79 -7.04
N GLN A 158 19.75 37.18 -7.96
CA GLN A 158 20.56 36.22 -8.73
C GLN A 158 21.49 35.41 -7.83
N GLN A 159 22.13 36.04 -6.84
CA GLN A 159 22.98 35.34 -5.88
C GLN A 159 22.18 34.35 -5.03
N ARG A 160 20.98 34.73 -4.57
CA ARG A 160 20.07 33.84 -3.85
C ARG A 160 19.64 32.65 -4.71
N LEU A 161 19.31 32.91 -5.98
CA LEU A 161 18.93 31.89 -6.96
C LEU A 161 20.06 30.87 -7.18
N GLU A 162 21.28 31.33 -7.45
CA GLU A 162 22.45 30.47 -7.65
C GLU A 162 22.79 29.67 -6.39
N SER A 163 22.76 30.30 -5.21
CA SER A 163 23.04 29.63 -3.94
C SER A 163 22.03 28.53 -3.64
N ALA A 164 20.74 28.81 -3.85
CA ALA A 164 19.68 27.83 -3.69
C ALA A 164 19.81 26.66 -4.68
N GLN A 165 20.17 26.93 -5.94
CA GLN A 165 20.40 25.88 -6.95
C GLN A 165 21.61 25.01 -6.59
N GLN A 166 22.72 25.60 -6.15
CA GLN A 166 23.91 24.85 -5.74
C GLN A 166 23.63 23.98 -4.52
N GLN A 167 22.96 24.53 -3.50
CA GLN A 167 22.57 23.78 -2.31
C GLN A 167 21.64 22.60 -2.67
N HIS A 168 20.65 22.83 -3.53
CA HIS A 168 19.75 21.78 -4.01
C HIS A 168 20.50 20.67 -4.74
N GLN A 169 21.42 21.01 -5.64
CA GLN A 169 22.25 20.04 -6.35
C GLN A 169 23.14 19.23 -5.40
N GLN A 170 23.69 19.86 -4.35
CA GLN A 170 24.51 19.17 -3.35
C GLN A 170 23.69 18.16 -2.53
N LEU A 171 22.48 18.55 -2.09
CA LEU A 171 21.59 17.69 -1.33
C LEU A 171 21.08 16.52 -2.17
N THR A 172 20.65 16.80 -3.41
CA THR A 172 19.93 15.83 -4.23
C THR A 172 20.82 15.01 -5.15
N GLY A 173 22.08 15.41 -5.35
CA GLY A 173 23.01 14.76 -6.26
C GLY A 173 23.34 13.30 -5.93
N LYS A 174 23.16 12.89 -4.67
CA LYS A 174 23.38 11.51 -4.20
C LYS A 174 22.11 10.67 -4.13
N LEU A 175 20.95 11.25 -4.44
CA LEU A 175 19.67 10.53 -4.40
C LEU A 175 19.66 9.39 -5.42
N LYS A 176 19.41 8.20 -4.91
CA LYS A 176 19.28 6.94 -5.64
C LYS A 176 18.00 6.25 -5.22
N VAL A 177 17.58 5.27 -6.01
CA VAL A 177 16.48 4.37 -5.65
C VAL A 177 17.06 2.99 -5.38
N ASP A 178 16.74 2.42 -4.24
CA ASP A 178 17.17 1.07 -3.84
C ASP A 178 15.98 0.18 -3.45
N LEU A 179 16.28 -1.08 -3.17
CA LEU A 179 15.26 -2.09 -2.86
C LEU A 179 14.40 -1.75 -1.62
N SER A 180 14.91 -0.98 -0.66
CA SER A 180 14.14 -0.58 0.53
C SER A 180 13.04 0.44 0.19
N HIS A 181 13.27 1.28 -0.82
CA HIS A 181 12.27 2.21 -1.32
C HIS A 181 11.12 1.47 -2.03
N LEU A 182 11.43 0.39 -2.74
CA LEU A 182 10.43 -0.48 -3.36
C LEU A 182 9.57 -1.17 -2.29
N GLU A 183 10.18 -1.66 -1.21
CA GLU A 183 9.45 -2.21 -0.05
C GLU A 183 8.44 -1.21 0.50
N LEU A 184 8.87 0.02 0.76
CA LEU A 184 7.97 1.06 1.30
C LEU A 184 6.87 1.42 0.31
N ALA A 185 7.18 1.53 -0.99
CA ALA A 185 6.20 1.85 -2.02
C ALA A 185 5.14 0.75 -2.17
N LEU A 186 5.55 -0.53 -2.11
CA LEU A 186 4.59 -1.65 -2.09
C LEU A 186 3.72 -1.59 -0.83
N ASN A 187 4.26 -1.28 0.34
CA ASN A 187 3.44 -1.28 1.55
C ASN A 187 2.48 -0.09 1.61
N VAL A 188 2.86 1.11 1.15
CA VAL A 188 1.98 2.31 1.19
C VAL A 188 0.79 2.21 0.24
N LEU A 189 0.94 1.49 -0.88
CA LEU A 189 -0.09 1.37 -1.90
C LEU A 189 -1.18 0.34 -1.54
N HIS A 190 -0.95 -0.49 -0.52
CA HIS A 190 -1.79 -1.65 -0.27
C HIS A 190 -2.26 -1.73 1.20
N ALA A 191 -3.54 -2.06 1.36
CA ALA A 191 -4.11 -2.44 2.64
C ALA A 191 -3.66 -3.85 3.03
N PRO A 192 -3.42 -4.12 4.33
CA PRO A 192 -3.01 -5.43 4.76
C PRO A 192 -4.15 -6.44 4.64
N VAL A 193 -3.79 -7.65 4.20
CA VAL A 193 -4.71 -8.76 4.04
C VAL A 193 -4.86 -9.47 5.37
N CYS A 194 -5.94 -9.19 6.10
CA CYS A 194 -6.08 -9.70 7.45
C CYS A 194 -7.37 -10.52 7.64
N PHE A 195 -7.22 -11.70 8.24
CA PHE A 195 -8.28 -12.56 8.74
C PHE A 195 -8.83 -11.96 10.05
N ASN A 196 -10.14 -11.77 10.10
CA ASN A 196 -10.81 -11.26 11.30
C ASN A 196 -10.91 -12.37 12.36
N ALA A 197 -10.63 -12.04 13.61
CA ALA A 197 -10.88 -12.96 14.73
C ALA A 197 -12.24 -12.70 15.40
N ASP A 198 -12.84 -11.54 15.20
CA ASP A 198 -14.11 -11.16 15.85
C ASP A 198 -15.30 -11.88 15.22
N ASP A 199 -15.26 -12.04 13.89
CA ASP A 199 -16.24 -12.84 13.16
C ASP A 199 -15.79 -14.30 13.17
N GLN A 200 -16.63 -15.16 13.73
CA GLN A 200 -16.45 -16.61 13.79
C GLN A 200 -17.66 -17.25 13.14
N ASP A 201 -17.70 -17.14 11.82
CA ASP A 201 -18.74 -17.68 10.98
C ASP A 201 -18.15 -18.56 9.87
N ALA A 202 -19.00 -19.06 9.00
CA ALA A 202 -18.52 -19.99 7.97
C ALA A 202 -17.61 -19.38 6.91
N TYR A 203 -17.63 -18.06 6.74
CA TYR A 203 -16.86 -17.33 5.73
C TYR A 203 -15.62 -16.65 6.31
N ASN A 204 -15.68 -16.26 7.58
CA ASN A 204 -14.66 -15.53 8.27
C ASN A 204 -14.40 -16.22 9.60
N ALA A 205 -13.20 -16.76 9.76
CA ALA A 205 -12.82 -17.42 11.01
C ALA A 205 -11.31 -17.59 11.12
N ILE A 206 -10.87 -17.75 12.36
CA ILE A 206 -9.53 -18.25 12.73
C ILE A 206 -9.75 -19.42 13.66
N GLU A 207 -9.56 -20.63 13.14
CA GLU A 207 -9.82 -21.88 13.85
C GLU A 207 -8.53 -22.68 14.02
N TYR A 208 -8.39 -23.31 15.17
CA TYR A 208 -7.25 -24.18 15.45
C TYR A 208 -7.76 -25.56 15.88
N ASP A 209 -7.39 -26.58 15.12
CA ASP A 209 -7.59 -27.98 15.44
C ASP A 209 -6.34 -28.51 16.16
N ALA A 210 -6.47 -28.76 17.46
CA ALA A 210 -5.36 -29.23 18.30
C ALA A 210 -5.05 -30.72 18.09
N ASP A 211 -6.02 -31.52 17.66
CA ASP A 211 -5.85 -32.97 17.44
C ASP A 211 -5.04 -33.22 16.16
N HIS A 212 -5.22 -32.36 15.15
CA HIS A 212 -4.50 -32.42 13.87
C HIS A 212 -3.42 -31.34 13.71
N GLU A 213 -3.16 -30.54 14.75
CA GLU A 213 -2.25 -29.40 14.75
C GLU A 213 -2.39 -28.51 13.50
N THR A 214 -3.63 -28.11 13.19
CA THR A 214 -3.96 -27.38 11.97
C THR A 214 -4.57 -26.02 12.29
N LEU A 215 -3.99 -24.95 11.74
CA LEU A 215 -4.55 -23.60 11.76
C LEU A 215 -5.28 -23.35 10.44
N SER A 216 -6.57 -23.01 10.55
CA SER A 216 -7.44 -22.67 9.44
C SER A 216 -7.85 -21.21 9.51
N LEU A 217 -7.52 -20.46 8.47
CA LEU A 217 -7.84 -19.04 8.33
C LEU A 217 -8.79 -18.87 7.15
N ARG A 218 -9.91 -18.20 7.36
CA ARG A 218 -10.92 -17.94 6.32
C ARG A 218 -11.35 -16.49 6.32
N THR A 219 -11.60 -15.96 5.14
CA THR A 219 -12.16 -14.62 4.96
C THR A 219 -12.80 -14.47 3.58
N SER A 220 -14.00 -13.89 3.55
CA SER A 220 -14.78 -13.69 2.32
C SER A 220 -14.29 -12.54 1.46
N ILE A 221 -14.59 -12.63 0.15
CA ILE A 221 -14.20 -11.64 -0.87
C ILE A 221 -15.38 -11.42 -1.83
N PRO A 222 -15.93 -10.20 -1.91
CA PRO A 222 -15.74 -9.10 -0.95
C PRO A 222 -16.17 -9.51 0.47
N TYR A 223 -15.75 -8.74 1.47
CA TYR A 223 -16.06 -9.06 2.87
C TYR A 223 -17.57 -9.06 3.14
N VAL A 224 -18.10 -10.21 3.53
CA VAL A 224 -19.49 -10.42 3.95
C VAL A 224 -19.52 -11.32 5.17
N ILE A 225 -20.45 -11.08 6.09
CA ILE A 225 -20.70 -11.99 7.22
C ILE A 225 -21.87 -12.91 6.91
N GLU A 226 -21.80 -14.13 7.42
CA GLU A 226 -22.78 -15.18 7.14
C GLU A 226 -24.21 -14.72 7.42
N LYS A 227 -24.42 -14.06 8.56
CA LYS A 227 -25.74 -13.56 8.97
C LYS A 227 -26.35 -12.61 7.93
N GLU A 228 -25.54 -11.73 7.33
CA GLU A 228 -26.01 -10.76 6.33
C GLU A 228 -26.39 -11.47 5.03
N VAL A 229 -25.63 -12.50 4.63
CA VAL A 229 -25.93 -13.31 3.44
C VAL A 229 -27.19 -14.15 3.67
N LEU A 230 -27.29 -14.85 4.80
CA LEU A 230 -28.46 -15.68 5.13
C LEU A 230 -29.74 -14.84 5.31
N ALA A 231 -29.63 -13.60 5.79
CA ALA A 231 -30.77 -12.69 5.87
C ALA A 231 -31.40 -12.42 4.48
N GLN A 232 -30.60 -12.42 3.42
CA GLN A 232 -31.11 -12.26 2.05
C GLN A 232 -31.87 -13.49 1.59
N ALA A 233 -31.53 -14.69 2.07
CA ALA A 233 -32.23 -15.93 1.73
C ALA A 233 -33.66 -16.01 2.30
N TYR A 234 -34.09 -15.06 3.14
CA TYR A 234 -35.49 -14.91 3.54
C TYR A 234 -36.30 -14.02 2.58
N ASN A 235 -35.66 -13.39 1.59
CA ASN A 235 -36.32 -12.53 0.62
C ASN A 235 -36.91 -13.37 -0.54
N PRO A 236 -38.19 -13.21 -0.91
CA PRO A 236 -38.80 -13.94 -2.01
C PRO A 236 -38.13 -13.73 -3.38
N ASN A 237 -37.32 -12.67 -3.53
CA ASN A 237 -36.60 -12.35 -4.76
C ASN A 237 -35.13 -12.81 -4.74
N PHE A 238 -34.72 -13.62 -3.76
CA PHE A 238 -33.35 -14.11 -3.67
C PHE A 238 -33.08 -15.19 -4.73
N GLY A 239 -32.27 -14.84 -5.73
CA GLY A 239 -31.85 -15.74 -6.81
C GLY A 239 -30.65 -16.64 -6.46
N GLY A 240 -30.21 -16.65 -5.19
CA GLY A 240 -28.92 -17.21 -4.79
C GLY A 240 -27.81 -16.17 -4.78
N GLN A 241 -26.79 -16.40 -3.95
CA GLN A 241 -25.60 -15.57 -3.87
C GLN A 241 -24.36 -16.46 -3.86
N GLN A 242 -23.35 -16.09 -4.65
CA GLN A 242 -22.04 -16.72 -4.57
C GLN A 242 -21.15 -15.92 -3.62
N VAL A 243 -20.39 -16.62 -2.79
CA VAL A 243 -19.43 -16.05 -1.86
C VAL A 243 -18.09 -16.74 -2.07
N GLU A 244 -17.10 -15.96 -2.51
CA GLU A 244 -15.72 -16.43 -2.60
C GLU A 244 -15.03 -16.25 -1.25
N VAL A 245 -14.26 -17.25 -0.82
CA VAL A 245 -13.56 -17.25 0.47
C VAL A 245 -12.10 -17.57 0.24
N LEU A 246 -11.20 -16.69 0.65
CA LEU A 246 -9.78 -17.02 0.81
C LEU A 246 -9.63 -17.94 2.00
N LYS A 247 -9.00 -19.08 1.77
CA LYS A 247 -8.72 -20.09 2.78
C LYS A 247 -7.23 -20.38 2.85
N VAL A 248 -6.73 -20.49 4.07
CA VAL A 248 -5.36 -20.93 4.38
C VAL A 248 -5.44 -22.03 5.40
N GLU A 249 -4.88 -23.19 5.08
CA GLU A 249 -4.78 -24.33 6.00
C GLU A 249 -3.31 -24.69 6.18
N LEU A 250 -2.83 -24.57 7.41
CA LEU A 250 -1.42 -24.73 7.74
C LEU A 250 -1.28 -25.75 8.86
N HIS A 251 -0.32 -26.66 8.71
CA HIS A 251 0.20 -27.35 9.88
C HIS A 251 0.84 -26.31 10.81
N TYR A 252 0.39 -26.23 12.05
CA TYR A 252 0.78 -25.25 13.05
C TYR A 252 0.98 -25.94 14.41
N PRO A 253 2.23 -26.21 14.83
CA PRO A 253 2.51 -27.03 16.01
C PRO A 253 1.84 -26.50 17.28
N LEU A 254 1.36 -27.39 18.14
CA LEU A 254 0.59 -27.05 19.35
C LEU A 254 1.35 -26.11 20.29
N ASP A 255 2.65 -26.32 20.46
CA ASP A 255 3.48 -25.45 21.29
C ASP A 255 3.57 -24.03 20.73
N GLN A 256 3.56 -23.88 19.41
CA GLN A 256 3.51 -22.57 18.77
C GLN A 256 2.12 -21.94 18.92
N ALA A 257 1.04 -22.72 18.80
CA ALA A 257 -0.33 -22.25 19.00
C ALA A 257 -0.53 -21.70 20.42
N LYS A 258 -0.02 -22.40 21.43
CA LYS A 258 -0.04 -21.96 22.83
C LYS A 258 0.71 -20.65 23.03
N ARG A 259 1.91 -20.52 22.45
CA ARG A 259 2.72 -19.29 22.56
C ARG A 259 2.06 -18.08 21.90
N ASN A 260 1.39 -18.30 20.76
CA ASN A 260 0.86 -17.22 19.93
C ASN A 260 -0.68 -17.06 20.06
N LEU A 261 -1.31 -17.69 21.05
CA LEU A 261 -2.78 -17.71 21.18
C LEU A 261 -3.37 -16.30 21.30
N ALA A 262 -2.73 -15.41 22.07
CA ALA A 262 -3.18 -14.04 22.22
C ALA A 262 -3.10 -13.27 20.89
N ASP A 263 -2.08 -13.55 20.07
CA ASP A 263 -1.88 -12.92 18.77
C ASP A 263 -2.91 -13.39 17.75
N LEU A 264 -3.15 -14.70 17.68
CA LEU A 264 -4.16 -15.29 16.80
C LEU A 264 -5.57 -14.75 17.09
N LYS A 265 -5.88 -14.53 18.38
CA LYS A 265 -7.17 -13.95 18.82
C LYS A 265 -7.37 -12.48 18.45
N ARG A 266 -6.30 -11.75 18.10
CA ARG A 266 -6.41 -10.35 17.64
C ARG A 266 -6.70 -10.23 16.15
N GLY A 267 -6.64 -11.34 15.41
CA GLY A 267 -6.64 -11.36 13.96
C GLY A 267 -5.22 -11.56 13.42
N THR A 268 -5.14 -12.07 12.21
CA THR A 268 -3.87 -12.43 11.57
C THR A 268 -3.80 -11.84 10.17
N CYS A 269 -2.65 -11.33 9.75
CA CYS A 269 -2.42 -10.75 8.45
C CYS A 269 -1.46 -11.59 7.62
N LEU A 270 -1.76 -11.74 6.34
CA LEU A 270 -0.94 -12.42 5.35
C LEU A 270 0.03 -11.42 4.72
N GLY A 271 1.30 -11.82 4.63
CA GLY A 271 2.33 -11.08 3.91
C GLY A 271 3.21 -11.98 3.06
N TYR A 272 4.03 -11.32 2.24
CA TYR A 272 4.93 -11.95 1.28
C TYR A 272 6.37 -11.60 1.60
N LEU A 273 7.23 -12.61 1.68
CA LEU A 273 8.68 -12.43 1.71
C LEU A 273 9.21 -12.58 0.29
N LEU A 274 9.72 -11.48 -0.25
CA LEU A 274 10.22 -11.39 -1.62
C LEU A 274 11.75 -11.28 -1.60
N GLN A 275 12.40 -11.84 -2.62
CA GLN A 275 13.85 -11.71 -2.81
C GLN A 275 14.14 -11.22 -4.22
N LEU A 276 15.01 -10.22 -4.31
CA LEU A 276 15.55 -9.69 -5.56
C LEU A 276 16.67 -10.58 -6.08
N ASP A 277 16.57 -11.01 -7.33
CA ASP A 277 17.63 -11.74 -8.02
C ASP A 277 18.64 -10.78 -8.71
N ALA A 278 19.73 -11.35 -9.24
CA ALA A 278 20.77 -10.58 -9.95
C ALA A 278 20.25 -9.90 -11.23
N GLY A 279 19.12 -10.35 -11.77
CA GLY A 279 18.43 -9.74 -12.92
C GLY A 279 17.42 -8.66 -12.53
N GLN A 280 17.43 -8.21 -11.26
CA GLN A 280 16.47 -7.26 -10.69
C GLN A 280 15.02 -7.71 -10.78
N ARG A 281 14.77 -9.01 -10.62
CA ARG A 281 13.41 -9.58 -10.57
C ARG A 281 13.10 -10.03 -9.15
N LEU A 282 11.87 -9.81 -8.71
CA LEU A 282 11.41 -10.30 -7.41
C LEU A 282 10.93 -11.75 -7.53
N THR A 283 11.26 -12.55 -6.52
CA THR A 283 10.76 -13.92 -6.36
C THR A 283 10.09 -14.07 -5.01
N VAL A 284 8.93 -14.73 -4.98
CA VAL A 284 8.25 -15.06 -3.72
C VAL A 284 8.98 -16.23 -3.08
N LYS A 285 9.57 -16.00 -1.91
CA LYS A 285 10.30 -17.04 -1.17
C LYS A 285 9.40 -17.74 -0.17
N GLN A 286 8.63 -16.97 0.58
CA GLN A 286 7.76 -17.48 1.65
C GLN A 286 6.57 -16.56 1.82
N LEU A 287 5.51 -17.11 2.39
CA LEU A 287 4.43 -16.35 2.98
C LEU A 287 4.66 -16.22 4.47
N ILE A 288 4.16 -15.14 5.05
CA ILE A 288 4.22 -14.89 6.48
C ILE A 288 2.83 -14.63 7.03
N LEU A 289 2.61 -15.05 8.26
CA LEU A 289 1.48 -14.63 9.08
C LEU A 289 2.00 -13.71 10.17
N SER A 290 1.41 -12.54 10.32
CA SER A 290 1.67 -11.60 11.41
C SER A 290 0.41 -11.30 12.19
N ALA A 291 0.56 -11.01 13.49
CA ALA A 291 -0.57 -10.59 14.30
C ALA A 291 -1.07 -9.23 13.84
N TYR A 292 -2.40 -9.04 13.85
CA TYR A 292 -2.97 -7.71 13.69
C TYR A 292 -2.59 -6.81 14.88
N SER A 293 -2.28 -5.55 14.58
CA SER A 293 -1.96 -4.52 15.58
C SER A 293 -2.90 -3.34 15.37
N SER A 294 -3.58 -2.90 16.44
CA SER A 294 -4.33 -1.63 16.45
C SER A 294 -3.43 -0.43 16.67
N ASP A 295 -2.24 -0.66 17.23
CA ASP A 295 -1.38 0.38 17.79
C ASP A 295 -0.33 0.85 16.79
N THR A 296 -0.03 0.01 15.79
CA THR A 296 0.96 0.27 14.73
C THR A 296 0.33 0.07 13.37
N ALA A 297 0.75 0.85 12.37
CA ALA A 297 0.30 0.69 10.99
C ALA A 297 0.76 -0.65 10.37
N ILE A 298 1.81 -1.25 10.93
CA ILE A 298 2.42 -2.48 10.44
C ILE A 298 1.95 -3.67 11.30
N PRO A 299 1.39 -4.73 10.70
CA PRO A 299 1.05 -5.97 11.42
C PRO A 299 2.29 -6.67 11.99
N GLN A 300 2.32 -6.87 13.31
CA GLN A 300 3.41 -7.50 14.05
C GLN A 300 2.93 -8.06 15.41
N PRO A 301 3.59 -9.08 15.99
CA PRO A 301 4.78 -9.79 15.49
C PRO A 301 4.46 -10.77 14.36
N VAL A 302 5.48 -11.21 13.62
CA VAL A 302 5.38 -12.38 12.73
C VAL A 302 5.25 -13.65 13.57
N VAL A 303 4.15 -14.39 13.37
CA VAL A 303 3.80 -15.59 14.13
C VAL A 303 4.05 -16.88 13.36
N TYR A 304 4.14 -16.84 12.03
CA TYR A 304 4.39 -18.01 11.20
C TYR A 304 5.02 -17.69 9.85
N ARG A 305 5.71 -18.66 9.26
CA ARG A 305 6.19 -18.62 7.87
C ARG A 305 5.88 -19.92 7.18
N PHE A 306 5.45 -19.86 5.93
CA PHE A 306 4.97 -21.02 5.21
C PHE A 306 5.17 -20.87 3.70
N GLN A 307 4.89 -21.93 2.94
CA GLN A 307 5.16 -21.97 1.51
C GLN A 307 3.95 -21.47 0.70
N PRO A 308 4.16 -20.82 -0.47
CA PRO A 308 3.08 -20.26 -1.27
C PRO A 308 1.97 -21.23 -1.70
N GLN A 309 2.27 -22.53 -1.83
CA GLN A 309 1.33 -23.55 -2.35
C GLN A 309 0.16 -23.89 -1.41
N GLN A 310 -0.02 -23.15 -0.31
CA GLN A 310 -0.99 -23.46 0.75
C GLN A 310 -2.21 -22.51 0.78
N LEU A 311 -2.37 -21.64 -0.23
CA LEU A 311 -3.52 -20.74 -0.36
C LEU A 311 -4.56 -21.28 -1.34
N ARG A 312 -5.85 -21.16 -1.00
CA ARG A 312 -6.97 -21.58 -1.84
C ARG A 312 -8.11 -20.57 -1.84
N TYR A 313 -8.90 -20.58 -2.92
CA TYR A 313 -10.22 -19.96 -2.96
C TYR A 313 -11.30 -21.04 -2.95
N ASP A 314 -12.23 -20.92 -2.01
CA ASP A 314 -13.45 -21.71 -1.98
C ASP A 314 -14.61 -20.85 -2.46
N LEU A 315 -15.34 -21.30 -3.49
CA LEU A 315 -16.54 -20.63 -3.98
C LEU A 315 -17.77 -21.35 -3.43
N TYR A 316 -18.50 -20.68 -2.55
CA TYR A 316 -19.75 -21.17 -1.98
C TYR A 316 -20.96 -20.60 -2.73
N GLN A 317 -22.00 -21.41 -2.82
CA GLN A 317 -23.32 -21.00 -3.28
C GLN A 317 -24.30 -21.05 -2.13
N GLU A 318 -24.88 -19.89 -1.82
CA GLU A 318 -26.03 -19.78 -0.94
C GLU A 318 -27.31 -19.95 -1.76
N GLN A 319 -28.22 -20.73 -1.19
CA GLN A 319 -29.46 -21.13 -1.82
C GLN A 319 -30.61 -20.91 -0.86
N GLN A 320 -31.79 -20.74 -1.43
CA GLN A 320 -33.04 -20.63 -0.69
C GLN A 320 -33.85 -21.90 -0.90
N GLU A 321 -34.44 -22.38 0.18
CA GLU A 321 -35.51 -23.36 0.19
C GLU A 321 -36.85 -22.65 0.38
N VAL A 322 -37.86 -23.09 -0.37
CA VAL A 322 -39.21 -22.56 -0.28
C VAL A 322 -40.14 -23.67 0.17
N THR A 323 -40.66 -23.54 1.37
CA THR A 323 -41.71 -24.42 1.90
C THR A 323 -43.07 -23.78 1.69
N ARG A 324 -44.09 -24.61 1.46
CA ARG A 324 -45.45 -24.13 1.28
C ARG A 324 -46.32 -24.66 2.42
N SER A 325 -46.93 -23.74 3.15
CA SER A 325 -47.90 -24.05 4.19
C SER A 325 -49.26 -24.45 3.58
N ASP A 326 -50.09 -25.15 4.36
CA ASP A 326 -51.38 -25.68 3.91
C ASP A 326 -52.37 -24.58 3.48
N ASP A 327 -52.21 -23.36 3.97
CA ASP A 327 -52.96 -22.16 3.59
C ASP A 327 -52.48 -21.53 2.27
N GLY A 328 -51.44 -22.10 1.66
CA GLY A 328 -50.83 -21.63 0.42
C GLY A 328 -49.73 -20.58 0.61
N THR A 329 -49.44 -20.16 1.84
CA THR A 329 -48.35 -19.24 2.19
C THR A 329 -47.00 -19.88 1.86
N ARG A 330 -46.07 -19.07 1.33
CA ARG A 330 -44.71 -19.49 1.03
C ARG A 330 -43.77 -18.98 2.12
N ASP A 331 -43.05 -19.90 2.73
CA ASP A 331 -42.03 -19.61 3.72
C ASP A 331 -40.66 -19.84 3.08
N TYR A 332 -39.76 -18.87 3.26
CA TYR A 332 -38.47 -18.83 2.61
C TYR A 332 -37.39 -19.02 3.66
N HIS A 333 -36.51 -19.99 3.45
CA HIS A 333 -35.45 -20.31 4.40
C HIS A 333 -34.11 -20.52 3.69
N PRO A 334 -32.98 -20.24 4.35
CA PRO A 334 -31.68 -20.62 3.81
C PRO A 334 -31.54 -22.15 3.77
N LYS A 335 -31.05 -22.66 2.65
CA LYS A 335 -30.64 -24.06 2.48
C LYS A 335 -29.18 -24.22 2.91
N PRO A 336 -28.71 -25.43 3.32
CA PRO A 336 -27.28 -25.64 3.56
C PRO A 336 -26.43 -25.18 2.38
N ARG A 337 -25.41 -24.35 2.68
CA ARG A 337 -24.46 -23.83 1.70
C ARG A 337 -23.84 -24.96 0.91
N GLN A 338 -23.58 -24.73 -0.38
CA GLN A 338 -22.93 -25.69 -1.24
C GLN A 338 -21.56 -25.17 -1.66
N LEU A 339 -20.49 -25.93 -1.41
CA LEU A 339 -19.19 -25.66 -2.02
C LEU A 339 -19.28 -26.03 -3.51
N LEU A 340 -19.10 -25.04 -4.39
CA LEU A 340 -19.12 -25.24 -5.84
C LEU A 340 -17.75 -25.68 -6.35
N HIS A 341 -16.71 -24.96 -5.94
CA HIS A 341 -15.35 -25.19 -6.41
C HIS A 341 -14.34 -24.77 -5.35
N SER A 342 -13.17 -25.43 -5.36
CA SER A 342 -12.00 -25.07 -4.58
C SER A 342 -10.82 -24.97 -5.55
N THR A 343 -10.18 -23.81 -5.59
CA THR A 343 -9.07 -23.51 -6.50
C THR A 343 -7.82 -23.18 -5.72
N ASP A 344 -6.72 -23.90 -5.97
CA ASP A 344 -5.41 -23.48 -5.47
C ASP A 344 -5.03 -22.14 -6.10
N ILE A 345 -4.49 -21.22 -5.30
CA ILE A 345 -4.06 -19.91 -5.80
C ILE A 345 -2.65 -20.06 -6.39
N PRO A 346 -2.47 -19.89 -7.71
CA PRO A 346 -1.14 -19.92 -8.30
C PRO A 346 -0.43 -18.62 -7.95
N ILE A 347 0.28 -18.60 -6.82
CA ILE A 347 1.17 -17.49 -6.52
C ILE A 347 2.34 -17.55 -7.51
N PRO A 348 2.54 -16.50 -8.33
CA PRO A 348 3.69 -16.45 -9.21
C PRO A 348 4.95 -16.48 -8.36
N GLN A 349 5.77 -17.53 -8.52
CA GLN A 349 7.05 -17.63 -7.81
C GLN A 349 8.01 -16.54 -8.24
N GLN A 350 7.83 -16.00 -9.45
CA GLN A 350 8.62 -14.94 -10.02
C GLN A 350 7.73 -13.84 -10.58
N ILE A 351 8.10 -12.61 -10.28
CA ILE A 351 7.46 -11.42 -10.79
C ILE A 351 8.15 -11.03 -12.10
N ASN A 352 7.39 -11.02 -13.20
CA ASN A 352 7.89 -10.81 -14.56
C ASN A 352 8.17 -9.34 -14.89
N TYR A 353 8.74 -8.61 -13.94
CA TYR A 353 9.15 -7.22 -14.09
C TYR A 353 10.60 -7.05 -13.69
N ARG A 354 11.33 -6.26 -14.46
CA ARG A 354 12.61 -5.70 -14.03
C ARG A 354 12.37 -4.31 -13.47
N PHE A 355 12.78 -4.12 -12.22
CA PHE A 355 12.63 -2.84 -11.50
C PHE A 355 13.78 -1.89 -11.88
N GLY A 356 13.45 -0.63 -12.15
CA GLY A 356 14.39 0.35 -12.67
C GLY A 356 13.68 1.50 -13.39
N LEU A 357 14.43 2.37 -14.09
CA LEU A 357 13.90 3.58 -14.75
C LEU A 357 12.63 3.35 -15.60
N VAL A 358 12.52 2.18 -16.22
CA VAL A 358 11.34 1.75 -16.97
C VAL A 358 10.93 0.38 -16.46
N ASN A 359 9.65 0.22 -16.13
CA ASN A 359 9.06 -1.09 -15.91
C ASN A 359 9.14 -1.87 -17.21
N THR A 360 10.11 -2.79 -17.29
CA THR A 360 10.26 -3.62 -18.48
C THR A 360 9.64 -4.97 -18.19
N PRO A 361 8.52 -5.34 -18.83
CA PRO A 361 8.01 -6.71 -18.76
C PRO A 361 9.12 -7.64 -19.25
N VAL A 362 9.36 -8.72 -18.52
CA VAL A 362 10.26 -9.76 -19.01
C VAL A 362 9.45 -10.58 -20.00
N GLU A 363 9.85 -10.60 -21.28
CA GLU A 363 9.32 -11.59 -22.22
C GLU A 363 9.55 -12.96 -21.59
N THR A 364 8.46 -13.62 -21.20
CA THR A 364 8.49 -15.08 -21.01
C THR A 364 8.89 -15.62 -22.37
N GLN A 365 10.15 -16.06 -22.52
CA GLN A 365 10.48 -16.94 -23.63
C GLN A 365 9.42 -18.03 -23.62
N GLY A 366 8.62 -18.06 -24.68
CA GLY A 366 7.57 -19.03 -24.83
C GLY A 366 8.18 -20.41 -24.62
N ALA A 367 7.43 -21.28 -23.96
CA ALA A 367 7.43 -22.66 -24.36
C ALA A 367 7.03 -22.67 -25.85
N SER A 368 8.01 -22.52 -26.73
CA SER A 368 7.87 -22.90 -28.12
C SER A 368 8.01 -24.42 -28.13
N ASP A 369 6.88 -25.07 -28.36
CA ASP A 369 6.70 -26.43 -28.88
C ASP A 369 7.97 -27.30 -28.96
N GLU A 370 8.04 -28.31 -28.08
CA GLU A 370 8.48 -29.67 -28.43
C GLU A 370 7.59 -30.71 -27.74
#